data_AF-A0A317KJA3-F1
#
_entry.id   AF-A0A317KJA3-F1
#
_cell.length_a   1.000
_cell.length_b   1.000
_cell.length_c   1.000
_cell.angle_alpha   90.00
_cell.angle_beta   90.00
_cell.angle_gamma   90.00
#
_symmetry.space_group_name_H-M   'P 1'
#
loop_
_entity.id
_entity.type
_entity.pdbx_description
1 polymer ?
#
loop_
_entity_poly.entity_id
_entity_poly.type
_entity_poly.pdbx_seq_one_letter_code
_entity_poly.pdbx_strand_id
1 'polypeptide(L)'
;MTPHHHRHPANQYRHDHRTSGQRLADSVTSVFGSWRFIIVQTAVVAVWIAINVVAVLYRWDPYPFILLNLLFSTQAAYAAPLILLSQNRQADTDRVKAEHDYQVNQLALQYLIVWHRDAHGADCDCVRRAEPIVEGMLTALAREL
;
A
#
# COMPACT_ATOMS: atom_id res chain seq x y z
N MET A 1 -17.08 24.82 -13.63
CA MET A 1 -16.35 23.54 -13.56
C MET A 1 -16.19 23.17 -12.08
N THR A 2 -17.11 22.38 -11.54
CA THR A 2 -17.04 21.92 -10.13
C THR A 2 -16.04 20.77 -10.01
N PRO A 3 -15.19 20.73 -8.98
CA PRO A 3 -14.26 19.62 -8.81
C PRO A 3 -15.06 18.39 -8.41
N HIS A 4 -15.28 17.47 -9.35
CA HIS A 4 -15.82 16.16 -9.04
C HIS A 4 -14.76 15.39 -8.23
N HIS A 5 -14.99 15.24 -6.92
CA HIS A 5 -14.31 14.24 -6.13
C HIS A 5 -14.69 12.85 -6.69
N HIS A 6 -13.91 12.33 -7.63
CA HIS A 6 -14.05 10.99 -8.18
C HIS A 6 -13.67 9.95 -7.12
N ARG A 7 -14.52 9.77 -6.11
CA ARG A 7 -14.50 8.53 -5.31
C ARG A 7 -15.19 7.47 -6.15
N HIS A 8 -14.40 6.55 -6.73
CA HIS A 8 -14.91 5.38 -7.43
C HIS A 8 -16.02 4.72 -6.60
N PRO A 9 -17.17 4.32 -7.18
CA PRO A 9 -18.28 3.72 -6.43
C PRO A 9 -17.87 2.46 -5.65
N ALA A 10 -16.89 1.71 -6.16
CA ALA A 10 -16.26 0.57 -5.47
C ALA A 10 -15.61 0.97 -4.12
N ASN A 11 -15.08 2.19 -4.00
CA ASN A 11 -14.51 2.70 -2.75
C ASN A 11 -15.60 3.11 -1.75
N GLN A 12 -16.74 3.60 -2.23
CA GLN A 12 -17.85 4.08 -1.39
C GLN A 12 -18.51 2.93 -0.61
N TYR A 13 -18.74 1.78 -1.25
CA TYR A 13 -19.35 0.61 -0.62
C TYR A 13 -18.51 0.06 0.55
N ARG A 14 -17.18 0.14 0.45
CA ARG A 14 -16.23 -0.27 1.51
C ARG A 14 -16.13 0.75 2.66
N HIS A 15 -16.48 2.00 2.43
CA HIS A 15 -16.45 3.04 3.47
C HIS A 15 -17.65 2.96 4.42
N ASP A 16 -18.80 2.50 3.93
CA ASP A 16 -20.08 2.56 4.65
C ASP A 16 -20.22 1.48 5.75
N HIS A 17 -19.45 0.38 5.65
CA HIS A 17 -19.52 -0.76 6.57
C HIS A 17 -18.27 -0.92 7.47
N ARG A 18 -17.54 0.18 7.75
CA ARG A 18 -16.32 0.07 8.57
C ARG A 18 -16.63 -0.16 10.04
N THR A 19 -16.26 -1.33 10.56
CA THR A 19 -16.26 -1.61 11.99
C THR A 19 -15.28 -0.69 12.74
N SER A 20 -15.52 -0.44 14.03
CA SER A 20 -14.66 0.44 14.84
C SER A 20 -13.19 0.04 14.82
N GLY A 21 -12.91 -1.27 14.77
CA GLY A 21 -11.54 -1.81 14.63
C GLY A 21 -10.88 -1.46 13.29
N GLN A 22 -11.64 -1.40 12.20
CA GLN A 22 -11.11 -1.00 10.90
C GLN A 22 -10.71 0.47 10.84
N ARG A 23 -11.41 1.35 11.59
CA ARG A 23 -11.07 2.78 11.69
C ARG A 23 -9.78 3.00 12.50
N LEU A 24 -9.63 2.27 13.60
CA LEU A 24 -8.41 2.27 14.41
C LEU A 24 -7.21 1.80 13.59
N ALA A 25 -7.35 0.70 12.87
CA ALA A 25 -6.31 0.19 11.98
C ALA A 25 -5.94 1.19 10.86
N ASP A 26 -6.91 1.86 10.23
CA ASP A 26 -6.63 2.92 9.24
C ASP A 26 -5.82 4.07 9.83
N SER A 27 -6.21 4.53 11.03
CA SER A 27 -5.49 5.60 11.73
C SER A 27 -4.07 5.15 12.05
N VAL A 28 -3.88 3.92 12.51
CA VAL A 28 -2.57 3.36 12.84
C VAL A 28 -1.69 3.24 11.60
N THR A 29 -2.19 2.70 10.48
CA THR A 29 -1.45 2.62 9.21
C THR A 29 -1.05 4.01 8.70
N SER A 30 -1.93 5.01 8.82
CA SER A 30 -1.62 6.39 8.41
C SER A 30 -0.52 7.05 9.26
N VAL A 31 -0.39 6.63 10.52
CA VAL A 31 0.64 7.12 11.44
C VAL A 31 1.98 6.47 11.13
N PHE A 32 2.05 5.13 10.98
CA PHE A 32 3.30 4.42 10.72
C PHE A 32 3.94 4.76 9.35
N GLY A 33 3.14 5.16 8.36
CA GLY A 33 3.64 5.60 7.05
C GLY A 33 4.09 7.08 6.98
N SER A 34 3.98 7.84 8.06
CA SER A 34 4.26 9.27 8.06
C SER A 34 5.69 9.59 8.51
N TRP A 35 6.36 10.51 7.82
CA TRP A 35 7.64 11.10 8.26
C TRP A 35 7.60 11.64 9.69
N ARG A 36 6.43 12.09 10.16
CA ARG A 36 6.23 12.57 11.53
C ARG A 36 6.40 11.47 12.58
N PHE A 37 6.03 10.23 12.27
CA PHE A 37 6.15 9.12 13.21
C PHE A 37 7.61 8.77 13.48
N ILE A 38 8.46 8.75 12.44
CA ILE A 38 9.90 8.50 12.58
C ILE A 38 10.53 9.55 13.51
N ILE A 39 10.23 10.84 13.30
CA ILE A 39 10.76 11.94 14.11
C ILE A 39 10.34 11.79 15.58
N VAL A 40 9.05 11.53 15.85
CA VAL A 40 8.56 11.32 17.21
C VAL A 40 9.20 10.09 17.85
N GLN A 41 9.32 8.99 17.12
CA GLN A 41 9.92 7.75 17.61
C GLN A 41 11.39 7.94 17.98
N THR A 42 12.16 8.66 17.14
CA THR A 42 13.56 8.99 17.43
C THR A 42 13.68 9.94 18.63
N ALA A 43 12.80 10.93 18.75
CA ALA A 43 12.78 11.84 19.91
C ALA A 43 12.46 11.09 21.20
N VAL A 44 11.48 10.18 21.18
CA VAL A 44 11.13 9.34 22.33
C VAL A 44 12.32 8.48 22.75
N VAL A 45 13.01 7.81 21.82
CA VAL A 45 14.21 7.01 22.12
C VAL A 45 15.32 7.89 22.72
N ALA A 46 15.56 9.07 22.16
CA ALA A 46 16.58 10.01 22.67
C ALA A 46 16.26 10.50 24.10
N VAL A 47 15.00 10.85 24.38
CA VAL A 47 14.53 11.21 25.72
C VAL A 47 14.69 10.03 26.68
N TRP A 48 14.39 8.80 26.22
CA TRP A 48 14.51 7.61 27.04
C TRP A 48 15.96 7.29 27.42
N ILE A 49 16.90 7.48 26.50
CA ILE A 49 18.34 7.39 26.77
C ILE A 49 18.75 8.43 27.82
N ALA A 50 18.28 9.68 27.69
CA ALA A 50 18.59 10.73 28.66
C ALA A 50 18.06 10.42 30.06
N ILE A 51 16.82 9.94 30.18
CA ILE A 51 16.23 9.48 31.45
C ILE A 51 17.06 8.32 32.03
N ASN A 52 17.51 7.39 31.19
CA ASN A 52 18.36 6.28 31.60
C ASN A 52 19.69 6.73 32.22
N VAL A 53 20.37 7.66 31.57
CA VAL A 53 21.64 8.22 32.05
C VAL A 53 21.44 8.91 33.40
N VAL A 54 20.31 9.59 33.60
CA VAL A 54 19.94 10.20 34.89
C VAL A 54 19.58 9.14 35.93
N ALA A 55 18.90 8.05 35.57
CA ALA A 55 18.56 6.96 36.47
C ALA A 55 19.81 6.21 36.99
N VAL A 56 20.87 6.08 36.16
CA VAL A 56 22.18 5.56 36.56
C VAL A 56 22.84 6.42 37.64
N LEU A 57 22.66 7.75 37.58
CA LEU A 57 23.17 8.69 38.59
C LEU A 57 22.49 8.53 39.95
N TYR A 58 21.25 8.03 40.01
CA TYR A 58 20.46 7.83 41.24
C TYR A 58 20.61 6.44 41.88
N ARG A 59 21.51 5.56 41.37
CA ARG A 59 21.80 4.20 41.93
C ARG A 59 20.60 3.25 42.06
N TRP A 60 19.48 3.52 41.38
CA TRP A 60 18.26 2.72 41.55
C TRP A 60 18.26 1.35 40.85
N ASP A 61 19.24 1.07 39.97
CA ASP A 61 19.47 -0.27 39.43
C ASP A 61 20.96 -0.51 39.08
N PRO A 62 21.67 -1.41 39.79
CA PRO A 62 23.01 -1.87 39.41
C PRO A 62 23.00 -2.72 38.12
N TYR A 63 24.13 -2.77 37.43
CA TYR A 63 24.39 -3.56 36.22
C TYR A 63 23.96 -5.04 36.38
N PRO A 64 23.24 -5.70 35.43
CA PRO A 64 22.85 -5.27 34.08
C PRO A 64 21.39 -4.78 34.04
N PHE A 65 21.10 -3.82 33.18
CA PHE A 65 19.78 -3.16 33.03
C PHE A 65 18.67 -4.12 32.52
N ILE A 66 18.23 -5.04 33.37
CA ILE A 66 17.35 -6.16 33.01
C ILE A 66 15.96 -5.66 32.59
N LEU A 67 15.43 -4.65 33.27
CA LEU A 67 14.10 -4.09 33.00
C LEU A 67 14.04 -3.36 31.66
N LEU A 68 15.12 -2.70 31.27
CA LEU A 68 15.23 -1.97 30.00
C LEU A 68 15.33 -2.89 28.81
N ASN A 69 16.20 -3.90 28.92
CA ASN A 69 16.31 -4.92 27.88
C ASN A 69 15.00 -5.68 27.72
N LEU A 70 14.29 -5.97 28.82
CA LEU A 70 13.00 -6.64 28.78
C LEU A 70 11.93 -5.79 28.06
N LEU A 71 11.83 -4.51 28.41
CA LEU A 71 10.85 -3.60 27.82
C LEU A 71 11.09 -3.41 26.31
N PHE A 72 12.33 -3.15 25.91
CA PHE A 72 12.68 -2.97 24.50
C PHE A 72 12.52 -4.26 23.70
N SER A 73 12.87 -5.41 24.28
CA SER A 73 12.64 -6.71 23.64
C SER A 73 11.16 -6.97 23.42
N THR A 74 10.31 -6.62 24.40
CA THR A 74 8.85 -6.76 24.28
C THR A 74 8.28 -5.76 23.27
N GLN A 75 8.80 -4.53 23.22
CA GLN A 75 8.43 -3.54 22.20
C GLN A 75 8.74 -4.04 20.78
N ALA A 76 9.94 -4.59 20.57
CA ALA A 76 10.32 -5.18 19.28
C ALA A 76 9.44 -6.40 18.95
N ALA A 77 9.13 -7.25 19.94
CA ALA A 77 8.26 -8.40 19.77
C ALA A 77 6.82 -8.01 19.39
N TYR A 78 6.29 -6.89 19.90
CA TYR A 78 4.95 -6.40 19.56
C TYR A 78 4.90 -5.65 18.21
N ALA A 79 6.02 -5.10 17.75
CA ALA A 79 6.10 -4.44 16.44
C ALA A 79 5.86 -5.42 15.29
N ALA A 80 6.43 -6.63 15.34
CA ALA A 80 6.28 -7.64 14.28
C ALA A 80 4.82 -8.02 13.95
N PRO A 81 3.96 -8.41 14.92
CA PRO A 81 2.57 -8.75 14.64
C PRO A 81 1.73 -7.53 14.21
N LEU A 82 2.03 -6.34 14.71
CA LEU A 82 1.38 -5.10 14.23
C LEU A 82 1.69 -4.86 12.76
N ILE A 83 2.97 -5.02 12.36
CA ILE A 83 3.39 -4.89 10.97
C ILE A 83 2.67 -5.95 10.13
N LEU A 84 2.66 -7.22 10.55
CA LEU A 84 1.97 -8.30 9.83
C LEU A 84 0.47 -8.03 9.67
N LEU A 85 -0.19 -7.51 10.71
CA LEU A 85 -1.61 -7.14 10.64
C LEU A 85 -1.84 -6.01 9.64
N SER A 86 -0.97 -5.00 9.63
CA SER A 86 -1.04 -3.91 8.64
C SER A 86 -0.80 -4.40 7.21
N GLN A 87 0.14 -5.33 7.02
CA GLN A 87 0.47 -5.93 5.73
C GLN A 87 -0.66 -6.82 5.21
N ASN A 88 -1.25 -7.68 6.05
CA ASN A 88 -2.36 -8.55 5.65
C ASN A 88 -3.56 -7.71 5.15
N ARG A 89 -3.84 -6.61 5.85
CA ARG A 89 -4.90 -5.67 5.46
C ARG A 89 -4.58 -4.92 4.15
N GLN A 90 -3.32 -4.53 3.96
CA GLN A 90 -2.88 -3.92 2.71
C GLN A 90 -3.04 -4.91 1.55
N ALA A 91 -2.64 -6.17 1.74
CA ALA A 91 -2.78 -7.24 0.76
C ALA A 91 -4.24 -7.54 0.40
N ASP A 92 -5.17 -7.56 1.37
CA ASP A 92 -6.61 -7.70 1.10
C ASP A 92 -7.16 -6.56 0.24
N THR A 93 -6.69 -5.33 0.50
CA THR A 93 -7.09 -4.16 -0.27
C THR A 93 -6.54 -4.23 -1.69
N ASP A 94 -5.26 -4.58 -1.82
CA ASP A 94 -4.57 -4.70 -3.11
C ASP A 94 -5.16 -5.82 -3.96
N ARG A 95 -5.56 -6.95 -3.34
CA ARG A 95 -6.24 -8.06 -4.03
C ARG A 95 -7.56 -7.63 -4.65
N VAL A 96 -8.40 -6.92 -3.90
CA VAL A 96 -9.69 -6.43 -4.43
C VAL A 96 -9.49 -5.39 -5.52
N LYS A 97 -8.49 -4.53 -5.37
CA LYS A 97 -8.13 -3.57 -6.43
C LYS A 97 -7.68 -4.29 -7.69
N ALA A 98 -6.81 -5.30 -7.58
CA ALA A 98 -6.34 -6.10 -8.70
C ALA A 98 -7.47 -6.84 -9.42
N GLU A 99 -8.42 -7.42 -8.69
CA GLU A 99 -9.59 -8.08 -9.28
C GLU A 99 -10.49 -7.09 -10.06
N HIS A 100 -10.72 -5.91 -9.49
CA HIS A 100 -11.50 -4.87 -10.17
C HIS A 100 -10.76 -4.34 -11.41
N ASP A 101 -9.45 -4.10 -11.32
CA ASP A 101 -8.63 -3.65 -12.45
C ASP A 101 -8.63 -4.71 -13.57
N TYR A 102 -8.61 -6.00 -13.21
CA TYR A 102 -8.75 -7.10 -14.18
C TYR A 102 -10.11 -7.06 -14.90
N GLN A 103 -11.21 -6.90 -14.16
CA GLN A 103 -12.55 -6.82 -14.75
C GLN A 103 -12.73 -5.59 -15.66
N VAL A 104 -12.24 -4.44 -15.23
CA VAL A 104 -12.26 -3.21 -16.05
C VAL A 104 -11.42 -3.40 -17.31
N ASN A 105 -10.25 -4.02 -17.21
CA ASN A 105 -9.39 -4.29 -18.36
C ASN A 105 -10.06 -5.25 -19.37
N GLN A 106 -10.76 -6.28 -18.91
CA GLN A 106 -11.54 -7.18 -19.76
C GLN A 106 -12.68 -6.44 -20.48
N LEU A 107 -13.43 -5.62 -19.75
CA LEU A 107 -14.50 -4.80 -20.33
C LEU A 107 -13.95 -3.80 -21.36
N ALA A 108 -12.84 -3.13 -21.04
CA ALA A 108 -12.18 -2.20 -21.94
C ALA A 108 -11.77 -2.89 -23.25
N LEU A 109 -11.21 -4.10 -23.17
CA LEU A 109 -10.86 -4.91 -24.33
C LEU A 109 -12.10 -5.23 -25.19
N GLN A 110 -13.21 -5.65 -24.56
CA GLN A 110 -14.46 -5.95 -25.28
C GLN A 110 -14.99 -4.72 -26.02
N TYR A 111 -15.04 -3.56 -25.36
CA TYR A 111 -15.45 -2.30 -25.99
C TYR A 111 -14.53 -1.92 -27.16
N LEU A 112 -13.22 -2.09 -26.99
CA LEU A 112 -12.24 -1.79 -28.04
C LEU A 112 -12.43 -2.67 -29.27
N ILE A 113 -12.69 -3.98 -29.09
CA ILE A 113 -12.98 -4.91 -30.20
C ILE A 113 -14.25 -4.50 -30.94
N VAL A 114 -15.31 -4.16 -30.21
CA VAL A 114 -16.58 -3.72 -30.81
C VAL A 114 -16.39 -2.43 -31.60
N TRP A 115 -15.72 -1.44 -31.01
CA TRP A 115 -15.45 -0.16 -31.66
C TRP A 115 -14.58 -0.33 -32.92
N HIS A 116 -13.55 -1.17 -32.84
CA HIS A 116 -12.70 -1.47 -34.00
C HIS A 116 -13.51 -2.09 -35.16
N ARG A 117 -14.41 -3.04 -34.87
CA ARG A 117 -15.26 -3.65 -35.90
C ARG A 117 -16.17 -2.61 -36.57
N ASP A 118 -16.77 -1.72 -35.78
CA ASP A 118 -17.68 -0.69 -36.28
C ASP A 118 -16.95 0.36 -37.15
N ALA A 119 -15.76 0.78 -36.73
CA ALA A 119 -14.98 1.79 -37.44
C ALA A 119 -14.42 1.33 -38.80
N HIS A 120 -14.15 0.03 -38.96
CA HIS A 120 -13.38 -0.49 -40.10
C HIS A 120 -14.14 -1.46 -41.01
N GLY A 121 -15.31 -1.95 -40.60
CA GLY A 121 -16.11 -2.91 -41.39
C GLY A 121 -15.49 -4.32 -41.44
N ALA A 122 -16.27 -5.30 -41.92
CA ALA A 122 -15.92 -6.72 -41.85
C ALA A 122 -14.72 -7.13 -42.73
N ASP A 123 -14.43 -6.39 -43.80
CA ASP A 123 -13.36 -6.68 -44.78
C ASP A 123 -12.07 -5.89 -44.55
N CYS A 124 -11.87 -5.29 -43.37
CA CYS A 124 -10.66 -4.49 -43.13
C CYS A 124 -9.39 -5.32 -42.97
N ASP A 125 -8.37 -4.98 -43.77
CA ASP A 125 -7.02 -5.55 -43.70
C ASP A 125 -6.07 -4.77 -42.75
N CYS A 126 -6.62 -3.87 -41.92
CA CYS A 126 -5.88 -2.99 -41.03
C CYS A 126 -5.05 -3.74 -39.96
N VAL A 127 -5.57 -4.83 -39.40
CA VAL A 127 -4.86 -5.66 -38.41
C VAL A 127 -3.65 -6.36 -39.04
N ARG A 128 -3.83 -6.97 -40.21
CA ARG A 128 -2.76 -7.66 -40.95
C ARG A 128 -1.64 -6.71 -41.36
N ARG A 129 -2.00 -5.48 -41.72
CA ARG A 129 -1.01 -4.44 -42.07
C ARG A 129 -0.26 -3.89 -40.85
N ALA A 130 -0.89 -3.89 -39.67
CA ALA A 130 -0.29 -3.43 -38.42
C ALA A 130 0.57 -4.49 -37.72
N GLU A 131 0.31 -5.78 -37.94
CA GLU A 131 1.01 -6.93 -37.34
C GLU A 131 2.55 -6.81 -37.34
N PRO A 132 3.25 -6.56 -38.48
CA PRO A 132 4.71 -6.47 -38.48
C PRO A 132 5.24 -5.26 -37.69
N ILE A 133 4.45 -4.18 -37.58
CA ILE A 133 4.82 -2.98 -36.82
C ILE A 133 4.72 -3.26 -35.32
N VAL A 134 3.62 -3.90 -34.90
CA VAL A 134 3.38 -4.27 -33.50
C VAL A 134 4.40 -5.29 -33.02
N GLU A 135 4.71 -6.31 -33.82
CA GLU A 135 5.70 -7.34 -33.49
C GLU A 135 7.11 -6.76 -33.36
N GLY A 136 7.47 -5.81 -34.22
CA GLY A 136 8.70 -5.01 -34.10
C GLY A 136 8.76 -4.17 -32.81
N MET A 137 7.65 -3.55 -32.42
CA MET A 137 7.58 -2.81 -31.14
C MET A 137 7.67 -3.73 -29.92
N LEU A 138 6.96 -4.86 -29.92
CA LEU A 138 6.97 -5.82 -28.80
C LEU A 138 8.36 -6.41 -28.58
N THR A 139 9.05 -6.77 -29.66
CA THR A 139 10.43 -7.26 -29.59
C THR A 139 11.42 -6.20 -29.10
N ALA A 140 11.18 -4.91 -29.39
CA ALA A 140 11.97 -3.81 -28.84
C ALA A 140 11.69 -3.61 -27.34
N LEU A 141 10.42 -3.58 -26.92
CA LEU A 141 10.02 -3.48 -25.51
C LEU A 141 10.57 -4.63 -24.66
N ALA A 142 10.52 -5.86 -25.19
CA ALA A 142 11.04 -7.04 -24.51
C ALA A 142 12.58 -7.05 -24.36
N ARG A 143 13.31 -6.18 -25.08
CA ARG A 143 14.75 -5.97 -24.84
C ARG A 143 15.03 -4.96 -23.73
N GLU A 144 14.09 -4.07 -23.43
CA GLU A 144 14.28 -2.99 -22.45
C GLU A 144 13.79 -3.36 -21.04
N LEU A 145 12.84 -4.30 -20.94
CA LEU A 145 12.39 -4.94 -19.70
C LEU A 145 13.35 -6.04 -19.24
#